data_AF-A0A836X2L8-F1
#
_entry.id   AF-A0A836X2L8-F1
#
_cell.length_a   1.000
_cell.length_b   1.000
_cell.length_c   1.000
_cell.angle_alpha   90.00
_cell.angle_beta   90.00
_cell.angle_gamma   90.00
#
_symmetry.space_group_name_H-M   'P 1'
#
loop_
_entity.id
_entity.type
_entity.pdbx_description
1 polymer ?
#
loop_
_entity_poly.entity_id
_entity_poly.type
_entity_poly.pdbx_seq_one_letter_code
_entity_poly.pdbx_strand_id
1 'polypeptide(L)' 'MKILVANLGSTSFKYKLFDMPGGEVLARGGMDRIGDIEEGSLHKYRLGEGNEV' A
#
# COMPACT_ATOMS: atom_id res chain seq x y z
N MET A 1 -3.68 10.37 14.94
CA MET A 1 -3.10 9.03 15.27
C MET A 1 -2.93 8.30 13.96
N LYS A 2 -1.74 7.78 13.66
CA LYS A 2 -1.47 7.15 12.37
C LYS A 2 -1.80 5.65 12.45
N ILE A 3 -2.72 5.17 11.62
CA ILE A 3 -3.16 3.76 11.59
C ILE A 3 -2.86 3.17 10.22
N LEU A 4 -2.03 2.13 10.18
CA LEU A 4 -1.78 1.35 8.97
C LEU A 4 -2.76 0.17 8.92
N VAL A 5 -3.60 0.14 7.89
CA VAL A 5 -4.46 -1.01 7.59
C VAL A 5 -3.80 -1.81 6.48
N ALA A 6 -3.56 -3.10 6.74
CA ALA A 6 -2.91 -4.03 5.84
C ALA A 6 -3.84 -5.16 5.43
N ASN A 7 -3.82 -5.52 4.15
CA ASN A 7 -4.41 -6.74 3.61
C ASN A 7 -3.28 -7.57 2.99
N LEU A 8 -3.07 -8.76 3.56
CA LEU A 8 -1.98 -9.66 3.23
C LEU A 8 -2.53 -10.90 2.53
N GLY A 9 -2.03 -11.15 1.31
CA GLY A 9 -2.15 -12.41 0.61
C GLY A 9 -0.80 -13.15 0.58
N SER A 10 -0.78 -14.38 0.07
CA SER A 10 0.45 -15.18 -0.01
C SER A 10 1.56 -14.56 -0.86
N THR A 11 1.19 -13.74 -1.86
CA THR A 11 2.12 -13.05 -2.78
C THR A 11 1.78 -11.57 -2.98
N SER A 12 0.96 -10.98 -2.11
CA SER A 12 0.53 -9.58 -2.22
C SER A 12 0.41 -8.89 -0.87
N PHE A 13 0.77 -7.62 -0.80
CA PHE A 13 0.58 -6.76 0.37
C PHE A 13 -0.06 -5.45 -0.05
N LYS A 14 -1.32 -5.23 0.32
CA LYS A 14 -2.04 -3.98 0.04
C LYS A 14 -2.23 -3.20 1.34
N TYR A 15 -2.09 -1.88 1.30
CA TYR A 15 -2.16 -1.07 2.51
C TYR A 15 -2.77 0.32 2.30
N LYS A 16 -3.27 0.88 3.40
CA LYS A 16 -3.64 2.30 3.53
C LYS A 16 -3.16 2.83 4.88
N LEU A 17 -2.60 4.03 4.89
CA LEU A 17 -2.22 4.75 6.10
C LEU A 17 -3.26 5.85 6.35
N PHE A 18 -3.92 5.78 7.50
CA PHE A 18 -4.94 6.74 7.93
C PHE A 18 -4.43 7.70 8.99
N ASP A 19 -4.89 8.95 8.96
CA ASP A 19 -4.86 9.83 10.14
C ASP A 19 -6.22 9.83 10.85
N MET A 20 -6.22 9.30 12.07
CA MET A 20 -7.41 9.19 12.91
C MET A 20 -7.43 10.28 14.00
N PRO A 21 -8.62 10.78 14.38
CA PRO A 21 -9.94 10.24 14.04
C PRO A 21 -10.51 10.75 12.70
N GLY A 22 -9.83 11.64 11.99
CA GLY A 22 -10.33 12.27 10.75
C GLY A 22 -10.59 11.31 9.59
N GLY A 23 -10.02 10.10 9.60
CA GLY A 23 -10.20 9.11 8.53
C GLY A 23 -9.50 9.48 7.23
N GLU A 24 -8.63 10.49 7.25
CA GLU A 24 -7.87 10.93 6.09
C GLU A 24 -6.88 9.86 5.66
N VAL A 25 -6.85 9.53 4.36
CA VAL A 25 -5.86 8.60 3.80
C VAL A 25 -4.61 9.37 3.42
N LEU A 26 -3.55 9.20 4.20
CA LEU A 26 -2.26 9.84 3.95
C LEU A 26 -1.45 9.14 2.87
N ALA A 27 -1.63 7.83 2.75
CA ALA A 27 -0.98 7.04 1.71
C ALA A 27 -1.77 5.76 1.46
N ARG A 28 -1.64 5.24 0.24
CA ARG A 28 -2.12 3.91 -0.12
C ARG A 28 -1.14 3.27 -1.08
N GLY A 29 -1.07 1.95 -1.06
CA GLY A 29 -0.24 1.24 -2.00
C GLY A 29 -0.46 -0.25 -1.96
N GLY A 30 0.27 -0.93 -2.80
CA GLY A 30 0.28 -2.37 -2.85
C GLY A 30 1.56 -2.89 -3.48
N MET A 31 2.04 -3.99 -2.96
CA MET A 31 3.10 -4.77 -3.55
C MET A 31 2.50 -6.09 -4.06
N ASP A 32 2.62 -6.33 -5.36
CA ASP A 32 2.18 -7.54 -6.02
C ASP A 32 3.40 -8.39 -6.41
N ARG A 33 3.18 -9.69 -6.66
CA ARG A 33 4.21 -10.63 -7.12
C ARG A 33 5.40 -10.74 -6.17
N ILE A 34 5.14 -10.65 -4.87
CA ILE A 34 6.19 -10.87 -3.87
C ILE A 34 6.69 -12.31 -4.00
N GLY A 35 8.00 -12.47 -4.22
CA GLY A 35 8.65 -13.76 -4.42
C GLY A 35 8.75 -14.23 -5.87
N ASP A 36 8.29 -13.43 -6.84
CA ASP A 36 8.51 -13.70 -8.27
C ASP A 36 9.96 -13.34 -8.64
N ILE A 37 10.75 -14.35 -9.03
CA ILE A 37 12.18 -14.21 -9.33
C ILE A 37 12.39 -13.77 -10.79
N GLU A 38 11.46 -14.09 -11.69
CA GLU A 38 11.62 -13.84 -13.13
C GLU A 38 11.27 -12.39 -13.48
N GLU A 39 10.14 -11.89 -12.97
CA GLU A 39 9.66 -10.53 -13.29
C GLU A 39 9.80 -9.56 -12.12
N GLY A 40 10.14 -10.06 -10.92
CA GLY A 40 10.24 -9.25 -9.72
C GLY A 40 8.89 -8.84 -9.15
N SER A 41 8.96 -8.28 -7.94
CA SER A 41 7.79 -7.70 -7.28
C SER A 41 7.46 -6.31 -7.85
N LEU A 42 6.18 -5.98 -7.92
CA LEU A 42 5.70 -4.69 -8.38
C LEU A 42 5.13 -3.89 -7.20
N HIS A 43 5.74 -2.75 -6.88
CA HIS A 43 5.22 -1.84 -5.87
C HIS A 43 4.55 -0.65 -6.55
N LYS A 44 3.28 -0.42 -6.23
CA LYS A 44 2.52 0.76 -6.62
C LYS A 44 2.09 1.52 -5.39
N TYR A 45 2.27 2.83 -5.38
CA TYR A 45 1.83 3.63 -4.25
C TYR A 45 1.45 5.06 -4.61
N ARG A 46 0.70 5.67 -3.70
CA ARG A 46 0.27 7.06 -3.77
C ARG A 46 0.37 7.68 -2.39
N LEU A 47 0.86 8.91 -2.34
CA LEU A 47 0.89 9.76 -1.15
C LEU A 47 -0.19 10.84 -1.28
N GLY A 48 -1.13 10.88 -0.34
CA GLY A 48 -2.30 11.75 -0.37
C GLY A 48 -3.03 11.72 -1.72
N GLU A 49 -3.26 12.91 -2.27
CA GLU A 49 -3.86 13.13 -3.60
C GLU A 49 -2.84 13.16 -4.76
N GLY A 50 -1.59 12.75 -4.51
CA GLY A 50 -0.55 12.67 -5.52
C GLY A 50 -0.84 11.65 -6.63
N ASN A 51 0.05 11.61 -7.62
CA ASN A 51 -0.01 10.58 -8.66
C ASN A 51 0.40 9.22 -8.10
N GLU A 52 -0.10 8.16 -8.73
CA GLU A 52 0.40 6.81 -8.50
C GLU A 52 1.79 6.67 -9.14
N VAL A 53 2.71 6.10 -8.38
CA VAL A 53 4.06 5.73 -8.79
C VAL A 53 4.15 4.22 -8.87
#